data_AF-A0AAD6U6Q0-F1
#
_entry.id   AF-A0AAD6U6Q0-F1
#
_cell.length_a   1.000
_cell.length_b   1.000
_cell.length_c   1.000
_cell.angle_alpha   90.00
_cell.angle_beta   90.00
_cell.angle_gamma   90.00
#
_symmetry.space_group_name_H-M   'P 1'
#
loop_
_entity.id
_entity.type
_entity.pdbx_description
1 polymer ?
#
loop_
_entity_poly.entity_id
_entity_poly.type
_entity_poly.pdbx_seq_one_letter_code
_entity_poly.pdbx_strand_id
1 'polypeptide(L)'
;EHLRAEHAIPTAIDAEDLPAAFGAYGAKVGDSGGSKKARSVHELLGLGFQLIEWDGFQARPIVDAHGRIVAVLAGQPRGADYAAAALSAFDVLEEERKAANFRAAMATHRRGGYVALHVGLSYGKGQRVPSWLDNGAYNPLLERLLANPSINRLATFASAAFGIWAPTLYDYYRKYDQALRKRFPLLPRTFPKSVFSSATFNFG
;
A
#
# COMPACT_ATOMS: atom_id res chain seq x y z
N GLU A 1 21.69 9.33 2.81
CA GLU A 1 21.92 8.47 1.63
C GLU A 1 21.82 7.01 2.08
N HIS A 2 20.63 6.38 2.02
CA HIS A 2 20.35 5.19 2.87
C HIS A 2 19.69 3.97 2.20
N LEU A 3 19.56 3.91 0.87
CA LEU A 3 19.13 2.69 0.19
C LEU A 3 20.03 2.48 -1.05
N ARG A 4 21.12 1.74 -0.88
CA ARG A 4 21.86 1.19 -2.02
C ARG A 4 21.15 -0.10 -2.43
N ALA A 5 20.76 -0.19 -3.70
CA ALA A 5 20.18 -1.39 -4.28
C ALA A 5 21.23 -2.51 -4.29
N GLU A 6 20.86 -3.71 -3.88
CA GLU A 6 21.56 -4.90 -4.33
C GLU A 6 21.01 -5.35 -5.70
N HIS A 7 21.72 -6.30 -6.34
CA HIS A 7 21.45 -6.83 -7.67
C HIS A 7 19.95 -6.93 -7.99
N ALA A 8 19.54 -6.32 -9.10
CA ALA A 8 18.19 -6.40 -9.62
C ALA A 8 17.79 -7.87 -9.85
N ILE A 9 16.51 -8.17 -9.64
CA ILE A 9 15.91 -9.47 -9.89
C ILE A 9 15.28 -9.42 -11.28
N PRO A 10 15.89 -10.02 -12.31
CA PRO A 10 15.33 -10.01 -13.65
C PRO A 10 14.14 -10.95 -13.75
N THR A 11 13.18 -10.57 -14.59
CA THR A 11 12.05 -11.41 -14.99
C THR A 11 12.01 -11.49 -16.51
N ALA A 12 11.44 -12.56 -17.05
CA ALA A 12 11.23 -12.72 -18.49
C ALA A 12 10.00 -11.95 -19.02
N ILE A 13 9.32 -11.20 -18.15
CA ILE A 13 8.09 -10.49 -18.49
C ILE A 13 8.45 -9.26 -19.30
N ASP A 14 7.69 -8.96 -20.34
CA ASP A 14 7.66 -7.62 -20.94
C ASP A 14 6.49 -6.85 -20.31
N ALA A 15 6.78 -5.81 -19.52
CA ALA A 15 5.74 -5.06 -18.84
C ALA A 15 4.79 -4.32 -19.80
N GLU A 16 5.21 -4.03 -21.03
CA GLU A 16 4.38 -3.39 -22.07
C GLU A 16 3.35 -4.37 -22.67
N ASP A 17 3.65 -5.67 -22.65
CA ASP A 17 2.74 -6.72 -23.12
C ASP A 17 1.68 -7.11 -22.08
N LEU A 18 1.80 -6.61 -20.84
CA LEU A 18 0.85 -6.94 -19.78
C LEU A 18 -0.50 -6.22 -19.99
N PRO A 19 -1.62 -6.90 -19.75
CA PRO A 19 -2.93 -6.27 -19.82
C PRO A 19 -3.06 -5.17 -18.77
N ALA A 20 -3.26 -3.93 -19.24
CA ALA A 20 -3.56 -2.79 -18.40
C ALA A 20 -5.06 -2.45 -18.46
N ALA A 21 -5.70 -2.27 -17.31
CA ALA A 21 -6.98 -1.60 -17.20
C ALA A 21 -6.76 -0.08 -17.11
N PHE A 22 -7.81 0.71 -17.32
CA PHE A 22 -7.75 2.17 -17.22
C PHE A 22 -7.30 2.60 -15.80
N GLY A 23 -5.99 2.81 -15.63
CA GLY A 23 -5.36 3.22 -14.36
C GLY A 23 -4.92 2.10 -13.41
N ALA A 24 -4.91 0.82 -13.80
CA ALA A 24 -4.40 -0.26 -12.95
C ALA A 24 -3.92 -1.49 -13.76
N TYR A 25 -2.98 -2.25 -13.22
CA TYR A 25 -2.62 -3.57 -13.75
C TYR A 25 -3.77 -4.57 -13.54
N GLY A 26 -4.14 -5.29 -14.60
CA GLY A 26 -5.12 -6.36 -14.53
C GLY A 26 -4.45 -7.70 -14.24
N ALA A 27 -4.64 -8.25 -13.03
CA ALA A 27 -4.22 -9.61 -12.76
C ALA A 27 -5.20 -10.61 -13.39
N LYS A 28 -4.71 -11.72 -13.95
CA LYS A 28 -5.57 -12.86 -14.30
C LYS A 28 -6.16 -13.43 -13.01
N VAL A 29 -7.49 -13.41 -12.91
CA VAL A 29 -8.21 -14.04 -11.80
C VAL A 29 -8.01 -15.55 -11.95
N GLY A 30 -7.21 -16.16 -11.09
CA GLY A 30 -7.20 -17.63 -10.97
C GLY A 30 -8.58 -18.13 -10.54
N ASP A 31 -8.88 -19.41 -10.75
CA ASP A 31 -10.19 -20.00 -10.44
C ASP A 31 -10.74 -19.50 -9.10
N SER A 32 -12.03 -19.18 -9.07
CA SER A 32 -12.76 -18.49 -7.99
C SER A 32 -12.70 -19.15 -6.60
N GLY A 33 -12.04 -20.30 -6.46
CA GLY A 33 -11.76 -20.99 -5.19
C GLY A 33 -10.31 -20.83 -4.68
N GLY A 34 -9.36 -20.39 -5.51
CA GLY A 34 -7.93 -20.36 -5.18
C GLY A 34 -7.54 -19.35 -4.10
N SER A 35 -8.26 -18.23 -3.99
CA SER A 35 -7.97 -17.17 -3.01
C SER A 35 -8.32 -17.53 -1.56
N LYS A 36 -9.06 -18.64 -1.35
CA LYS A 36 -9.47 -19.10 -0.01
C LYS A 36 -8.57 -20.20 0.57
N LYS A 37 -7.67 -20.78 -0.24
CA LYS A 37 -6.75 -21.83 0.20
C LYS A 37 -5.40 -21.22 0.56
N ALA A 38 -5.00 -21.32 1.82
CA ALA A 38 -3.61 -21.10 2.19
C ALA A 38 -2.74 -22.16 1.47
N ARG A 39 -1.78 -21.71 0.66
CA ARG A 39 -0.85 -22.58 -0.06
C ARG A 39 0.50 -22.56 0.64
N SER A 40 1.10 -23.73 0.81
CA SER A 40 2.49 -23.86 1.24
C SER A 40 3.46 -23.33 0.17
N VAL A 41 4.69 -23.01 0.59
CA VAL A 41 5.76 -22.65 -0.34
C VAL A 41 5.98 -23.76 -1.38
N HIS A 42 5.94 -25.03 -0.96
CA HIS A 42 6.11 -26.17 -1.87
C HIS A 42 5.02 -26.21 -2.96
N GLU A 43 3.75 -25.95 -2.60
CA GLU A 43 2.66 -25.85 -3.58
C GLU A 43 2.86 -24.68 -4.55
N LEU A 44 3.32 -23.52 -4.07
CA LEU A 44 3.58 -22.37 -4.94
C LEU A 44 4.73 -22.64 -5.92
N LEU A 45 5.81 -23.27 -5.45
CA LEU A 45 6.91 -23.71 -6.32
C LEU A 45 6.41 -24.71 -7.37
N GLY A 46 5.54 -25.65 -6.98
CA GLY A 46 4.89 -26.59 -7.91
C GLY A 46 3.99 -25.91 -8.96
N LEU A 47 3.48 -24.70 -8.68
CA LEU A 47 2.72 -23.87 -9.62
C LEU A 47 3.61 -22.97 -10.49
N GLY A 48 4.94 -23.08 -10.39
CA GLY A 48 5.88 -22.28 -11.16
C GLY A 48 6.19 -20.90 -10.59
N PHE A 49 5.80 -20.62 -9.33
CA PHE A 49 6.28 -19.42 -8.65
C PHE A 49 7.76 -19.54 -8.32
N GLN A 50 8.45 -18.40 -8.31
CA GLN A 50 9.83 -18.30 -7.87
C GLN A 50 9.89 -17.81 -6.42
N LEU A 51 10.66 -18.48 -5.58
CA LEU A 51 10.99 -17.99 -4.24
C LEU A 51 12.13 -16.98 -4.35
N ILE A 52 11.90 -15.77 -3.85
CA ILE A 52 12.91 -14.73 -3.71
C ILE A 52 13.27 -14.64 -2.23
N GLU A 53 14.44 -15.15 -1.86
CA GLU A 53 14.97 -14.97 -0.51
C GLU A 53 15.34 -13.50 -0.29
N TRP A 54 14.93 -12.94 0.84
CA TRP A 54 15.14 -11.53 1.12
C TRP A 54 15.30 -11.29 2.62
N ASP A 55 16.30 -10.48 2.97
CA ASP A 55 16.61 -10.13 4.35
C ASP A 55 15.62 -9.12 4.96
N GLY A 56 14.82 -8.44 4.11
CA GLY A 56 13.91 -7.38 4.52
C GLY A 56 14.59 -6.02 4.78
N PHE A 57 15.90 -5.91 4.60
CA PHE A 57 16.67 -4.69 4.84
C PHE A 57 17.12 -4.03 3.55
N GLN A 58 17.73 -4.78 2.66
CA GLN A 58 18.30 -4.23 1.44
C GLN A 58 17.25 -4.08 0.37
N ALA A 59 17.29 -2.98 -0.37
CA ALA A 59 16.34 -2.80 -1.45
C ALA A 59 16.71 -3.70 -2.65
N ARG A 60 15.74 -4.42 -3.20
CA ARG A 60 15.90 -5.28 -4.38
C ARG A 60 14.84 -4.95 -5.43
N PRO A 61 15.20 -4.24 -6.52
CA PRO A 61 14.27 -3.98 -7.61
C PRO A 61 14.03 -5.26 -8.42
N ILE A 62 12.78 -5.46 -8.82
CA ILE A 62 12.36 -6.49 -9.77
C ILE A 62 12.18 -5.79 -11.11
N VAL A 63 12.92 -6.27 -12.11
CA VAL A 63 12.95 -5.68 -13.44
C VAL A 63 12.37 -6.62 -14.49
N ASP A 64 11.80 -6.04 -15.51
CA ASP A 64 11.29 -6.77 -16.67
C ASP A 64 12.40 -7.10 -17.67
N ALA A 65 12.04 -7.71 -18.80
CA ALA A 65 12.98 -8.16 -19.84
C ALA A 65 13.81 -7.02 -20.46
N HIS A 66 13.37 -5.77 -20.31
CA HIS A 66 14.05 -4.57 -20.82
C HIS A 66 14.71 -3.75 -19.70
N GLY A 67 14.76 -4.28 -18.47
CA GLY A 67 15.35 -3.60 -17.33
C GLY A 67 14.47 -2.53 -16.68
N ARG A 68 13.18 -2.42 -17.06
CA ARG A 68 12.23 -1.49 -16.42
C ARG A 68 11.84 -2.03 -15.05
N ILE A 69 11.83 -1.17 -14.03
CA ILE A 69 11.41 -1.54 -12.68
C ILE A 69 9.89 -1.74 -12.65
N VAL A 70 9.44 -2.96 -12.35
CA VAL A 70 8.01 -3.32 -12.25
C VAL A 70 7.54 -3.49 -10.81
N ALA A 71 8.45 -3.82 -9.91
CA ALA A 71 8.19 -3.90 -8.48
C ALA A 71 9.50 -3.70 -7.70
N VAL A 72 9.42 -3.35 -6.43
CA VAL A 72 10.59 -3.21 -5.56
C VAL A 72 10.32 -3.78 -4.18
N LEU A 73 11.20 -4.65 -3.73
CA LEU A 73 11.35 -4.98 -2.31
C LEU A 73 12.11 -3.82 -1.68
N ALA A 74 11.41 -2.83 -1.11
CA ALA A 74 12.00 -1.53 -0.77
C ALA A 74 12.95 -1.54 0.44
N GLY A 75 12.95 -2.61 1.22
CA GLY A 75 13.76 -2.76 2.42
C GLY A 75 13.18 -2.01 3.60
N GLN A 76 14.06 -1.60 4.50
CA GLN A 76 13.75 -0.70 5.58
C GLN A 76 14.92 0.26 5.84
N PRO A 77 14.67 1.44 6.44
CA PRO A 77 15.73 2.32 6.91
C PRO A 77 16.67 1.60 7.89
N ARG A 78 17.96 1.99 7.89
CA ARG A 78 18.92 1.46 8.88
C ARG A 78 18.58 1.99 10.28
N GLY A 79 18.50 1.07 11.25
CA GLY A 79 18.20 1.38 12.65
C GLY A 79 17.07 0.51 13.20
N ALA A 80 17.10 0.21 14.49
CA ALA A 80 16.05 -0.59 15.16
C ALA A 80 14.70 0.15 15.27
N ASP A 81 14.70 1.46 15.03
CA ASP A 81 13.55 2.34 15.24
C ASP A 81 12.43 2.13 14.21
N TYR A 82 12.74 1.69 12.99
CA TYR A 82 11.72 1.36 12.00
C TYR A 82 10.98 0.07 12.32
N ALA A 83 11.71 -1.01 12.66
CA ALA A 83 11.12 -2.28 13.06
C ALA A 83 10.26 -2.12 14.33
N ALA A 84 10.74 -1.35 15.32
CA ALA A 84 9.96 -1.01 16.51
C ALA A 84 8.68 -0.22 16.17
N ALA A 85 8.76 0.74 15.24
CA ALA A 85 7.58 1.45 14.75
C ALA A 85 6.61 0.53 14.00
N ALA A 86 7.11 -0.44 13.22
CA ALA A 86 6.25 -1.41 12.54
C ALA A 86 5.47 -2.29 13.54
N LEU A 87 6.15 -2.78 14.58
CA LEU A 87 5.51 -3.53 15.67
C LEU A 87 4.51 -2.67 16.44
N SER A 88 4.88 -1.44 16.81
CA SER A 88 3.98 -0.50 17.48
C SER A 88 2.75 -0.16 16.63
N ALA A 89 2.89 -0.01 15.31
CA ALA A 89 1.77 0.21 14.41
C ALA A 89 0.84 -1.01 14.34
N PHE A 90 1.41 -2.22 14.38
CA PHE A 90 0.64 -3.47 14.47
C PHE A 90 -0.14 -3.55 15.77
N ASP A 91 0.49 -3.30 16.92
CA ASP A 91 -0.17 -3.36 18.22
C ASP A 91 -1.35 -2.39 18.31
N VAL A 92 -1.17 -1.16 17.83
CA VAL A 92 -2.23 -0.14 17.79
C VAL A 92 -3.37 -0.55 16.85
N LEU A 93 -3.07 -1.13 15.69
CA LEU A 93 -4.10 -1.66 14.80
C LEU A 93 -4.88 -2.80 15.46
N GLU A 94 -4.22 -3.68 16.19
CA GLU A 94 -4.85 -4.79 16.92
C GLU A 94 -5.69 -4.32 18.10
N GLU A 95 -5.25 -3.30 18.84
CA GLU A 95 -6.03 -2.66 19.89
C GLU A 95 -7.30 -2.02 19.34
N GLU A 96 -7.16 -1.22 18.28
CA GLU A 96 -8.30 -0.61 17.60
C GLU A 96 -9.24 -1.67 17.00
N ARG A 97 -8.70 -2.77 16.46
CA ARG A 97 -9.51 -3.90 15.96
C ARG A 97 -10.37 -4.52 17.06
N LYS A 98 -9.78 -4.77 18.23
CA LYS A 98 -10.47 -5.40 19.37
C LYS A 98 -11.50 -4.46 20.00
N ALA A 99 -11.20 -3.17 20.04
CA ALA A 99 -12.11 -2.16 20.56
C ALA A 99 -13.24 -1.83 19.57
N ALA A 100 -13.02 -2.00 18.27
CA ALA A 100 -14.01 -1.73 17.24
C ALA A 100 -15.13 -2.76 17.24
N ASN A 101 -16.37 -2.30 17.36
CA ASN A 101 -17.55 -3.13 17.12
C ASN A 101 -17.82 -3.23 15.61
N PHE A 102 -16.98 -3.98 14.90
CA PHE A 102 -17.14 -4.19 13.47
C PHE A 102 -18.36 -5.05 13.15
N ARG A 103 -19.15 -4.62 12.16
CA ARG A 103 -20.27 -5.42 11.67
C ARG A 103 -19.72 -6.62 10.91
N ALA A 104 -20.27 -7.82 11.15
CA ALA A 104 -19.84 -9.04 10.46
C ALA A 104 -19.86 -8.92 8.92
N ALA A 105 -20.82 -8.18 8.36
CA ALA A 105 -20.91 -7.92 6.92
C ALA A 105 -19.68 -7.18 6.36
N MET A 106 -18.95 -6.42 7.18
CA MET A 106 -17.75 -5.69 6.75
C MET A 106 -16.55 -6.61 6.53
N ALA A 107 -16.54 -7.79 7.15
CA ALA A 107 -15.48 -8.78 6.97
C ALA A 107 -15.69 -9.63 5.70
N THR A 108 -16.80 -9.48 4.98
CA THR A 108 -17.11 -10.30 3.81
C THR A 108 -16.95 -9.48 2.53
N HIS A 109 -15.80 -9.61 1.87
CA HIS A 109 -15.56 -8.94 0.59
C HIS A 109 -14.70 -9.76 -0.37
N ARG A 110 -14.66 -9.35 -1.64
CA ARG A 110 -13.89 -10.04 -2.71
C ARG A 110 -12.40 -10.24 -2.40
N ARG A 111 -11.83 -9.46 -1.47
CA ARG A 111 -10.39 -9.46 -1.14
C ARG A 111 -10.03 -10.36 0.06
N GLY A 112 -11.00 -11.02 0.69
CA GLY A 112 -10.78 -11.88 1.86
C GLY A 112 -11.82 -11.71 2.97
N GLY A 113 -11.60 -12.43 4.07
CA GLY A 113 -12.46 -12.50 5.26
C GLY A 113 -12.02 -11.56 6.39
N TYR A 114 -11.81 -10.27 6.09
CA TYR A 114 -11.32 -9.29 7.07
C TYR A 114 -11.96 -7.92 6.85
N VAL A 115 -11.93 -7.08 7.88
CA VAL A 115 -12.44 -5.70 7.78
C VAL A 115 -11.36 -4.83 7.15
N ALA A 116 -11.73 -4.02 6.16
CA ALA A 116 -10.87 -3.00 5.58
C ALA A 116 -11.60 -1.66 5.60
N LEU A 117 -10.96 -0.63 6.19
CA LEU A 117 -11.49 0.73 6.21
C LEU A 117 -10.63 1.63 5.33
N HIS A 118 -11.30 2.37 4.44
CA HIS A 118 -10.67 3.34 3.56
C HIS A 118 -10.76 4.74 4.17
N VAL A 119 -9.67 5.50 4.13
CA VAL A 119 -9.61 6.86 4.66
C VAL A 119 -8.86 7.79 3.69
N GLY A 120 -9.17 9.07 3.75
CA GLY A 120 -8.54 10.10 2.93
C GLY A 120 -9.47 10.69 1.89
N LEU A 121 -8.87 11.28 0.86
CA LEU A 121 -9.59 11.94 -0.22
C LEU A 121 -10.18 10.92 -1.18
N SER A 122 -11.44 11.14 -1.54
CA SER A 122 -12.16 10.40 -2.57
C SER A 122 -12.65 11.35 -3.65
N TYR A 123 -12.56 10.89 -4.89
CA TYR A 123 -13.14 11.56 -6.04
C TYR A 123 -13.60 10.49 -7.04
N GLY A 124 -14.92 10.36 -7.22
CA GLY A 124 -15.53 9.36 -8.09
C GLY A 124 -17.02 9.16 -7.79
N LYS A 125 -17.65 8.13 -8.39
CA LYS A 125 -19.07 7.78 -8.15
C LYS A 125 -20.06 8.94 -8.35
N GLY A 126 -19.79 9.83 -9.31
CA GLY A 126 -20.64 10.99 -9.62
C GLY A 126 -20.36 12.24 -8.78
N GLN A 127 -19.37 12.21 -7.89
CA GLN A 127 -18.94 13.41 -7.15
C GLN A 127 -18.39 14.47 -8.12
N ARG A 128 -18.83 15.72 -7.93
CA ARG A 128 -18.33 16.89 -8.69
C ARG A 128 -17.14 17.58 -8.03
N VAL A 129 -16.93 17.35 -6.74
CA VAL A 129 -15.83 17.88 -5.95
C VAL A 129 -15.24 16.75 -5.09
N PRO A 130 -13.92 16.77 -4.87
CA PRO A 130 -13.27 15.81 -3.98
C PRO A 130 -13.75 16.02 -2.55
N SER A 131 -13.96 14.92 -1.84
CA SER A 131 -14.41 14.94 -0.44
C SER A 131 -13.57 14.00 0.41
N TRP A 132 -13.58 14.23 1.72
CA TRP A 132 -13.07 13.25 2.67
C TRP A 132 -14.02 12.05 2.75
N LEU A 133 -13.48 10.85 2.93
CA LEU A 133 -14.29 9.64 3.17
C LEU A 133 -14.91 9.67 4.56
N ASP A 134 -16.23 9.50 4.60
CA ASP A 134 -16.98 9.36 5.86
C ASP A 134 -17.25 7.88 6.16
N ASN A 135 -16.69 7.40 7.27
CA ASN A 135 -16.87 6.04 7.78
C ASN A 135 -17.82 5.99 8.99
N GLY A 136 -18.59 7.06 9.23
CA GLY A 136 -19.57 7.15 10.31
C GLY A 136 -18.95 6.88 11.69
N ALA A 137 -19.46 5.87 12.38
CA ALA A 137 -19.02 5.49 13.73
C ALA A 137 -17.53 5.11 13.83
N TYR A 138 -16.86 4.81 12.70
CA TYR A 138 -15.44 4.45 12.67
C TYR A 138 -14.51 5.63 12.44
N ASN A 139 -15.02 6.85 12.18
CA ASN A 139 -14.18 8.04 11.99
C ASN A 139 -13.23 8.31 13.18
N PRO A 140 -13.68 8.25 14.45
CA PRO A 140 -12.77 8.50 15.57
C PRO A 140 -11.62 7.50 15.66
N LEU A 141 -11.85 6.24 15.29
CA LEU A 141 -10.81 5.21 15.20
C LEU A 141 -9.81 5.56 14.09
N LEU A 142 -10.30 5.94 12.91
CA LEU A 142 -9.44 6.31 11.78
C LEU A 142 -8.61 7.56 12.09
N GLU A 143 -9.17 8.55 12.79
CA GLU A 143 -8.45 9.73 13.24
C GLU A 143 -7.29 9.38 14.18
N ARG A 144 -7.50 8.46 15.13
CA ARG A 144 -6.42 7.97 16.01
C ARG A 144 -5.33 7.24 15.23
N LEU A 145 -5.70 6.38 14.28
CA LEU A 145 -4.73 5.70 13.42
C LEU A 145 -3.93 6.68 12.55
N LEU A 146 -4.59 7.69 11.99
CA LEU A 146 -3.92 8.75 11.20
C LEU A 146 -3.03 9.65 12.05
N ALA A 147 -3.34 9.85 13.34
CA ALA A 147 -2.53 10.62 14.27
C ALA A 147 -1.36 9.82 14.87
N ASN A 148 -1.36 8.49 14.76
CA ASN A 148 -0.36 7.64 15.39
C ASN A 148 1.05 7.87 14.78
N PRO A 149 2.08 8.17 15.59
CA PRO A 149 3.43 8.45 15.09
C PRO A 149 4.08 7.28 14.34
N SER A 150 3.86 6.05 14.81
CA SER A 150 4.40 4.83 14.20
C SER A 150 3.81 4.59 12.82
N ILE A 151 2.49 4.74 12.67
CA ILE A 151 1.80 4.66 11.37
C ILE A 151 2.28 5.76 10.42
N ASN A 152 2.40 7.00 10.91
CA ASN A 152 2.94 8.12 10.11
C ASN A 152 4.36 7.84 9.62
N ARG A 153 5.20 7.20 10.43
CA ARG A 153 6.55 6.81 10.06
C ARG A 153 6.54 5.79 8.92
N LEU A 154 5.68 4.77 8.98
CA LEU A 154 5.51 3.79 7.90
C LEU A 154 5.02 4.46 6.60
N ALA A 155 4.02 5.34 6.69
CA ALA A 155 3.51 6.08 5.53
C ALA A 155 4.55 7.02 4.91
N THR A 156 5.39 7.63 5.75
CA THR A 156 6.52 8.46 5.30
C THR A 156 7.55 7.62 4.55
N PHE A 157 7.91 6.45 5.08
CA PHE A 157 8.84 5.53 4.42
C PHE A 157 8.28 5.05 3.07
N ALA A 158 7.02 4.63 3.02
CA ALA A 158 6.38 4.21 1.77
C ALA A 158 6.40 5.33 0.71
N SER A 159 6.14 6.57 1.10
CA SER A 159 6.23 7.72 0.21
C SER A 159 7.66 8.01 -0.26
N ALA A 160 8.65 7.87 0.62
CA ALA A 160 10.05 8.06 0.29
C ALA A 160 10.55 6.96 -0.68
N ALA A 161 10.22 5.70 -0.40
CA ALA A 161 10.51 4.57 -1.28
C ALA A 161 9.89 4.80 -2.67
N PHE A 162 8.64 5.25 -2.73
CA PHE A 162 7.99 5.58 -4.00
C PHE A 162 8.74 6.68 -4.77
N GLY A 163 9.20 7.73 -4.10
CA GLY A 163 10.00 8.79 -4.71
C GLY A 163 11.37 8.34 -5.22
N ILE A 164 12.00 7.36 -4.56
CA ILE A 164 13.29 6.79 -4.98
C ILE A 164 13.12 5.90 -6.20
N TRP A 165 12.10 5.04 -6.19
CA TRP A 165 11.96 3.94 -7.14
C TRP A 165 11.07 4.26 -8.35
N ALA A 166 10.25 5.30 -8.27
CA ALA A 166 9.40 5.76 -9.36
C ALA A 166 9.33 7.31 -9.41
N PRO A 167 10.46 8.01 -9.56
CA PRO A 167 10.55 9.47 -9.38
C PRO A 167 9.60 10.26 -10.29
N THR A 168 9.47 9.87 -11.57
CA THR A 168 8.56 10.53 -12.51
C THR A 168 7.09 10.41 -12.08
N LEU A 169 6.68 9.25 -11.56
CA LEU A 169 5.33 9.02 -11.09
C LEU A 169 5.09 9.70 -9.74
N TYR A 170 6.08 9.68 -8.85
CA TYR A 170 6.05 10.45 -7.61
C TYR A 170 5.85 11.95 -7.87
N ASP A 171 6.60 12.52 -8.83
CA ASP A 171 6.48 13.92 -9.22
C ASP A 171 5.10 14.23 -9.82
N TYR A 172 4.54 13.30 -10.61
CA TYR A 172 3.16 13.39 -11.06
C TYR A 172 2.20 13.48 -9.87
N TYR A 173 2.26 12.56 -8.91
CA TYR A 173 1.40 12.55 -7.72
C TYR A 173 1.56 13.85 -6.92
N ARG A 174 2.79 14.30 -6.69
CA ARG A 174 3.11 15.53 -5.97
C ARG A 174 2.54 16.75 -6.67
N LYS A 175 2.70 16.87 -7.99
CA LYS A 175 2.19 17.99 -8.80
C LYS A 175 0.67 18.12 -8.66
N TYR A 176 -0.06 17.01 -8.79
CA TYR A 176 -1.52 17.04 -8.72
C TYR A 176 -2.04 17.18 -7.29
N ASP A 177 -1.37 16.61 -6.27
CA ASP A 177 -1.69 16.88 -4.85
C ASP A 177 -1.54 18.37 -4.52
N GLN A 178 -0.47 19.02 -4.98
CA GLN A 178 -0.26 20.46 -4.80
C GLN A 178 -1.35 21.29 -5.48
N ALA A 179 -1.68 20.98 -6.75
CA ALA A 179 -2.74 21.67 -7.47
C ALA A 179 -4.11 21.49 -6.80
N LEU A 180 -4.40 20.28 -6.32
CA LEU A 180 -5.63 19.95 -5.59
C LEU A 180 -5.74 20.78 -4.31
N ARG A 181 -4.67 20.85 -3.52
CA ARG A 181 -4.64 21.62 -2.26
C ARG A 181 -4.71 23.12 -2.45
N LYS A 182 -4.13 23.63 -3.53
CA LYS A 182 -4.29 25.04 -3.89
C LYS A 182 -5.75 25.38 -4.18
N ARG A 183 -6.47 24.47 -4.85
CA ARG A 183 -7.89 24.65 -5.18
C ARG A 183 -8.82 24.42 -4.00
N PHE A 184 -8.47 23.49 -3.10
CA PHE A 184 -9.28 23.11 -1.95
C PHE A 184 -8.43 23.14 -0.66
N PRO A 185 -8.12 24.33 -0.13
CA PRO A 185 -7.16 24.49 0.98
C PRO A 185 -7.65 23.90 2.30
N LEU A 186 -8.97 23.70 2.44
CA LEU A 186 -9.59 23.12 3.64
C LEU A 186 -9.61 21.58 3.63
N LEU A 187 -9.18 20.93 2.54
CA LEU A 187 -9.12 19.47 2.50
C LEU A 187 -8.00 18.93 3.41
N PRO A 188 -8.30 17.96 4.29
CA PRO A 188 -7.28 17.38 5.15
C PRO A 188 -6.16 16.66 4.36
N ARG A 189 -5.05 16.39 5.06
CA ARG A 189 -4.01 15.45 4.60
C ARG A 189 -4.20 14.11 5.29
N THR A 190 -4.07 13.02 4.54
CA THR A 190 -4.07 11.66 5.11
C THR A 190 -2.85 11.47 6.00
N PHE A 191 -1.65 11.66 5.45
CA PHE A 191 -0.42 11.71 6.25
C PHE A 191 0.41 12.95 5.88
N PRO A 192 1.00 13.68 6.85
CA PRO A 192 1.70 14.94 6.56
C PRO A 192 2.88 14.81 5.59
N LYS A 193 3.59 13.68 5.63
CA LYS A 193 4.80 13.41 4.84
C LYS A 193 4.61 12.30 3.79
N SER A 194 3.37 12.11 3.32
CA SER A 194 3.05 11.16 2.26
C SER A 194 2.45 11.85 1.03
N VAL A 195 2.82 11.39 -0.16
CA VAL A 195 2.23 11.83 -1.42
C VAL A 195 0.87 11.18 -1.70
N PHE A 196 0.52 10.11 -0.97
CA PHE A 196 -0.74 9.40 -1.17
C PHE A 196 -1.92 10.13 -0.52
N SER A 197 -2.95 10.40 -1.31
CA SER A 197 -4.14 11.12 -0.86
C SER A 197 -5.14 10.25 -0.08
N SER A 198 -4.95 8.94 -0.05
CA SER A 198 -5.82 7.98 0.63
C SER A 198 -5.03 6.78 1.14
N ALA A 199 -5.55 6.13 2.18
CA ALA A 199 -4.98 4.93 2.77
C ALA A 199 -6.09 3.91 3.05
N THR A 200 -5.70 2.66 3.23
CA THR A 200 -6.60 1.59 3.68
C THR A 200 -5.95 0.91 4.89
N PHE A 201 -6.69 0.81 5.99
CA PHE A 201 -6.31 0.00 7.14
C PHE A 201 -7.02 -1.35 7.04
N ASN A 202 -6.23 -2.43 7.00
CA ASN A 202 -6.73 -3.80 7.01
C ASN A 202 -6.65 -4.34 8.44
N PHE A 203 -7.74 -4.94 8.91
CA PHE A 203 -7.90 -5.50 10.25
C PHE A 203 -8.12 -7.02 10.17
N GLY A 204 -7.23 -7.70 9.43
CA GLY A 204 -7.28 -9.14 9.14
C GLY A 204 -6.09 -9.90 9.66
#